data_AF-A0A2P6N4C4-F1
#
_entry.id   AF-A0A2P6N4C4-F1
#
_cell.length_a   1.000
_cell.length_b   1.000
_cell.length_c   1.000
_cell.angle_alpha   90.00
_cell.angle_beta   90.00
_cell.angle_gamma   90.00
#
_symmetry.space_group_name_H-M   'P 1'
#
loop_
_entity.id
_entity.type
_entity.pdbx_description
1 polymer ?
#
loop_
_entity_poly.entity_id
_entity_poly.type
_entity_poly.pdbx_seq_one_letter_code
_entity_poly.pdbx_strand_id
1 'polypeptide(L)'
;MSTHGTSSIVKHKATDEGKEDSSPHQIMADLSKSKSVDSIAAILSNPPASNVEQPPKRPSLLRSSSSLQRVESERIVQNPIFRGRTFLAEFLTKDMEVVTAISESTIGEDANNVIAESIFVIFEASNKGKRLLTWAIARELAGQKSISTLFRVPSEAPKFMSVLYQKNGRRYIESVVGGLVRQAQGLDKNLAGGDKEHFVREIIPLLEGLVDRIINTIESMPTVLKKVLGHIGKEVDDQFPGTSSGDKMISYLFFSRYLNPAIVSPESCGLTTERPALTAQRALVLCSKVLQNLVTGMEFEDPRDEPLNRFIKQKEPRIKILLEQMREQVDIPDRLFHVTSAQNQSALINILQVMKDNKIRVHSLLTKPETKMSFLQMVDAGLFAPVITNEKKREKKNGKSLEERLERAETSIRKLTEQTSEQREVIDSQRRTIVEWMEVCKRLQAENESKKEEMSRIWEALRAKNNEM
;
A
#
# COMPACT_ATOMS: atom_id res chain seq x y z
N MET A 1 -61.62 -9.51 10.71
CA MET A 1 -62.42 -10.68 11.18
C MET A 1 -61.57 -11.92 10.85
N SER A 2 -61.14 -12.69 11.85
CA SER A 2 -61.86 -13.85 12.45
C SER A 2 -61.74 -15.11 11.55
N THR A 3 -61.30 -16.30 11.98
CA THR A 3 -60.86 -16.78 13.33
C THR A 3 -60.21 -18.17 13.26
N HIS A 4 -59.31 -18.50 14.22
CA HIS A 4 -58.94 -19.86 14.74
C HIS A 4 -58.42 -20.92 13.72
N GLY A 5 -57.84 -22.08 14.10
CA GLY A 5 -57.45 -22.76 15.37
C GLY A 5 -57.14 -24.24 15.01
N THR A 6 -56.34 -25.07 15.68
CA THR A 6 -56.26 -25.47 17.11
C THR A 6 -54.99 -26.35 17.35
N SER A 7 -54.88 -27.12 18.45
CA SER A 7 -53.66 -27.86 18.88
C SER A 7 -53.94 -29.31 19.35
N SER A 8 -52.98 -30.24 19.16
CA SER A 8 -52.90 -31.56 19.83
C SER A 8 -51.53 -32.27 19.61
N ILE A 9 -51.22 -33.41 20.26
CA ILE A 9 -50.78 -33.60 21.67
C ILE A 9 -50.40 -35.09 21.98
N VAL A 10 -49.39 -35.33 22.84
CA VAL A 10 -49.14 -36.55 23.68
C VAL A 10 -48.38 -37.83 23.17
N LYS A 11 -47.19 -38.05 23.79
CA LYS A 11 -46.49 -39.26 24.36
C LYS A 11 -46.34 -40.63 23.63
N HIS A 12 -45.10 -41.17 23.67
CA HIS A 12 -44.55 -42.35 24.43
C HIS A 12 -43.27 -42.88 23.71
N LYS A 13 -42.11 -43.29 24.30
CA LYS A 13 -41.69 -44.11 25.48
C LYS A 13 -41.87 -45.63 25.23
N ALA A 14 -40.91 -46.56 25.42
CA ALA A 14 -39.51 -46.53 25.92
C ALA A 14 -38.49 -46.94 24.81
N THR A 15 -37.39 -47.73 24.90
CA THR A 15 -36.79 -48.65 25.91
C THR A 15 -35.33 -48.31 26.29
N ASP A 16 -34.36 -49.24 26.21
CA ASP A 16 -33.31 -49.44 27.23
C ASP A 16 -32.12 -50.38 26.79
N GLU A 17 -31.21 -50.69 27.72
CA GLU A 17 -29.93 -51.48 27.68
C GLU A 17 -28.67 -50.74 27.16
N GLY A 18 -27.56 -50.64 27.91
CA GLY A 18 -27.31 -50.96 29.33
C GLY A 18 -25.82 -50.82 29.78
N LYS A 19 -25.57 -50.87 31.11
CA LYS A 19 -24.25 -50.88 31.84
C LYS A 19 -23.43 -49.56 31.82
N GLU A 20 -22.66 -49.16 32.86
CA GLU A 20 -22.39 -49.76 34.19
C GLU A 20 -22.04 -48.71 35.28
N ASP A 21 -21.96 -49.17 36.55
CA ASP A 21 -21.73 -48.50 37.85
C ASP A 21 -20.41 -47.68 38.02
N SER A 22 -20.19 -46.81 39.04
CA SER A 22 -21.02 -46.28 40.17
C SER A 22 -20.40 -44.97 40.77
N SER A 23 -21.03 -44.41 41.82
CA SER A 23 -20.80 -43.05 42.38
C SER A 23 -19.61 -42.92 43.37
N PRO A 24 -18.95 -41.74 43.53
CA PRO A 24 -17.69 -41.62 44.26
C PRO A 24 -17.81 -41.40 45.77
N HIS A 25 -17.13 -42.26 46.55
CA HIS A 25 -16.67 -42.01 47.91
C HIS A 25 -15.19 -42.45 48.03
N GLN A 26 -14.60 -42.32 49.22
CA GLN A 26 -13.34 -42.96 49.63
C GLN A 26 -11.97 -42.38 49.19
N ILE A 27 -11.84 -41.09 48.86
CA ILE A 27 -10.54 -40.37 48.98
C ILE A 27 -10.70 -39.02 49.71
N MET A 28 -11.02 -39.08 51.02
CA MET A 28 -10.54 -38.14 52.05
C MET A 28 -11.05 -38.61 53.41
N ALA A 29 -10.30 -39.51 54.05
CA ALA A 29 -10.58 -40.00 55.39
C ALA A 29 -9.28 -40.43 56.07
N ASP A 30 -8.42 -39.47 56.44
CA ASP A 30 -7.39 -39.75 57.43
C ASP A 30 -7.06 -38.54 58.32
N LEU A 31 -6.83 -38.85 59.60
CA LEU A 31 -6.23 -38.05 60.68
C LEU A 31 -6.73 -36.60 60.93
N SER A 32 -7.67 -36.49 61.87
CA SER A 32 -8.07 -35.24 62.53
C SER A 32 -7.13 -34.82 63.69
N LYS A 33 -6.87 -33.51 63.80
CA LYS A 33 -6.39 -32.69 64.97
C LYS A 33 -6.26 -31.23 64.47
N SER A 34 -6.61 -30.15 65.18
CA SER A 34 -7.20 -29.94 66.51
C SER A 34 -8.10 -28.67 66.53
N LYS A 35 -8.75 -28.35 67.65
CA LYS A 35 -9.83 -27.34 67.78
C LYS A 35 -9.35 -25.88 67.97
N SER A 36 -10.07 -24.92 67.37
CA SER A 36 -10.60 -23.61 67.88
C SER A 36 -10.94 -22.77 66.64
N VAL A 37 -12.17 -22.34 66.30
CA VAL A 37 -13.36 -21.87 67.05
C VAL A 37 -13.13 -20.52 67.76
N ASP A 38 -14.09 -19.62 67.56
CA ASP A 38 -14.35 -18.30 68.17
C ASP A 38 -13.56 -17.04 67.72
N SER A 39 -14.30 -15.92 67.71
CA SER A 39 -13.83 -14.51 67.76
C SER A 39 -13.42 -13.73 66.49
N ILE A 40 -14.21 -13.76 65.40
CA ILE A 40 -14.22 -12.66 64.39
C ILE A 40 -15.67 -12.23 64.03
N ALA A 41 -16.47 -11.89 65.05
CA ALA A 41 -17.88 -11.50 64.86
C ALA A 41 -18.42 -10.56 65.96
N ALA A 42 -17.68 -9.50 66.33
CA ALA A 42 -18.12 -8.55 67.35
C ALA A 42 -17.60 -7.11 67.14
N ILE A 43 -18.44 -6.14 67.51
CA ILE A 43 -18.12 -4.72 67.81
C ILE A 43 -17.68 -3.86 66.61
N LEU A 44 -18.71 -3.37 65.88
CA LEU A 44 -18.75 -1.97 65.47
C LEU A 44 -18.95 -1.09 66.72
N SER A 45 -18.12 -0.07 66.95
CA SER A 45 -18.45 1.16 67.72
C SER A 45 -17.32 2.20 67.67
N ASN A 46 -17.66 3.46 67.95
CA ASN A 46 -16.79 4.64 67.79
C ASN A 46 -16.09 5.06 69.12
N PRO A 47 -15.10 5.98 69.09
CA PRO A 47 -14.07 6.13 70.13
C PRO A 47 -14.41 7.15 71.25
N PRO A 48 -13.54 7.24 72.27
CA PRO A 48 -13.10 8.58 72.70
C PRO A 48 -11.60 8.72 73.09
N ALA A 49 -11.12 9.96 72.92
CA ALA A 49 -10.18 10.70 73.78
C ALA A 49 -8.86 10.07 74.33
N SER A 50 -7.75 10.50 73.72
CA SER A 50 -6.53 11.03 74.36
C SER A 50 -5.93 10.39 75.63
N ASN A 51 -4.65 9.98 75.52
CA ASN A 51 -3.62 10.54 76.40
C ASN A 51 -2.29 10.74 75.64
N VAL A 52 -1.35 11.52 76.19
CA VAL A 52 -0.23 12.12 75.43
C VAL A 52 1.13 11.54 75.82
N GLU A 53 1.90 11.08 74.83
CA GLU A 53 3.37 11.04 74.87
C GLU A 53 3.96 11.25 73.47
N GLN A 54 5.16 11.85 73.37
CA GLN A 54 5.66 12.44 72.11
C GLN A 54 6.70 11.58 71.38
N PRO A 55 6.53 11.29 70.07
CA PRO A 55 7.63 10.88 69.19
C PRO A 55 8.46 12.09 68.70
N PRO A 56 9.74 11.89 68.32
CA PRO A 56 10.68 12.98 68.04
C PRO A 56 10.40 13.80 66.76
N LYS A 57 11.04 14.97 66.69
CA LYS A 57 10.80 16.05 65.71
C LYS A 57 11.00 15.64 64.24
N ARG A 58 10.04 15.98 63.39
CA ARG A 58 10.17 15.96 61.91
C ARG A 58 11.12 17.05 61.40
N PRO A 59 11.90 16.81 60.34
CA PRO A 59 12.20 17.81 59.31
C PRO A 59 10.93 18.06 58.46
N SER A 60 10.57 19.32 58.23
CA SER A 60 9.35 19.70 57.53
C SER A 60 9.55 19.87 56.01
N LEU A 61 8.94 18.99 55.19
CA LEU A 61 8.80 19.21 53.75
C LEU A 61 7.38 18.89 53.25
N LEU A 62 6.44 19.78 53.57
CA LEU A 62 5.19 19.93 52.81
C LEU A 62 5.48 20.59 51.45
N ARG A 63 6.15 19.87 50.54
CA ARG A 63 6.38 20.32 49.16
C ARG A 63 5.22 19.92 48.25
N SER A 64 4.14 20.69 48.37
CA SER A 64 3.11 20.95 47.35
C SER A 64 2.87 19.86 46.28
N SER A 65 1.81 19.05 46.47
CA SER A 65 1.33 18.04 45.51
C SER A 65 1.09 18.58 44.10
N SER A 66 0.73 19.86 43.99
CA SER A 66 0.58 20.59 42.73
C SER A 66 1.88 20.70 41.93
N SER A 67 3.06 20.68 42.58
CA SER A 67 4.34 20.69 41.88
C SER A 67 4.68 19.35 41.23
N LEU A 68 4.23 18.22 41.80
CA LEU A 68 4.35 16.92 41.15
C LEU A 68 3.41 16.81 39.93
N GLN A 69 2.12 17.15 40.08
CA GLN A 69 1.19 17.20 38.93
C GLN A 69 1.67 18.14 37.83
N ARG A 70 2.33 19.25 38.19
CA ARG A 70 2.93 20.18 37.23
C ARG A 70 4.15 19.60 36.51
N VAL A 71 5.09 18.96 37.23
CA VAL A 71 6.23 18.26 36.62
C VAL A 71 5.79 17.08 35.76
N GLU A 72 4.70 16.39 36.12
CA GLU A 72 4.18 15.24 35.38
C GLU A 72 3.46 15.67 34.11
N SER A 73 2.66 16.75 34.15
CA SER A 73 2.09 17.38 32.96
C SER A 73 3.16 18.02 32.07
N GLU A 74 4.17 18.69 32.62
CA GLU A 74 5.33 19.21 31.88
C GLU A 74 6.13 18.07 31.20
N ARG A 75 6.27 16.90 31.84
CA ARG A 75 6.88 15.69 31.23
C ARG A 75 6.03 15.08 30.11
N ILE A 76 4.70 15.04 30.26
CA ILE A 76 3.78 14.62 29.20
C ILE A 76 3.88 15.58 28.00
N VAL A 77 3.92 16.89 28.26
CA VAL A 77 4.11 17.96 27.26
C VAL A 77 5.51 17.92 26.60
N GLN A 78 6.51 17.27 27.21
CA GLN A 78 7.83 17.08 26.60
C GLN A 78 7.96 15.82 25.71
N ASN A 79 7.01 14.87 25.75
CA ASN A 79 7.13 13.61 25.02
C ASN A 79 6.85 13.79 23.50
N PRO A 80 7.80 13.49 22.59
CA PRO A 80 7.58 13.60 21.14
C PRO A 80 6.40 12.77 20.61
N ILE A 81 6.07 11.64 21.25
CA ILE A 81 4.96 10.77 20.86
C ILE A 81 3.60 11.39 21.25
N PHE A 82 3.56 12.12 22.37
CA PHE A 82 2.36 12.86 22.78
C PHE A 82 2.13 14.08 21.88
N ARG A 83 3.21 14.81 21.59
CA ARG A 83 3.25 15.93 20.63
C ARG A 83 2.80 15.56 19.22
N GLY A 84 3.29 14.44 18.69
CA GLY A 84 2.84 13.93 17.38
C GLY A 84 1.35 13.52 17.38
N ARG A 85 0.82 13.08 18.54
CA ARG A 85 -0.59 12.72 18.70
C ARG A 85 -1.52 13.93 18.77
N THR A 86 -1.14 15.03 19.44
CA THR A 86 -1.93 16.27 19.41
C THR A 86 -1.92 16.90 18.02
N PHE A 87 -0.77 16.96 17.35
CA PHE A 87 -0.73 17.44 15.96
C PHE A 87 -1.59 16.59 15.02
N LEU A 88 -1.50 15.25 15.08
CA LEU A 88 -2.38 14.38 14.29
C LEU A 88 -3.87 14.55 14.63
N ALA A 89 -4.23 14.81 15.88
CA ALA A 89 -5.63 15.07 16.24
C ALA A 89 -6.16 16.36 15.57
N GLU A 90 -5.35 17.41 15.53
CA GLU A 90 -5.72 18.72 14.98
C GLU A 90 -5.63 18.76 13.44
N PHE A 91 -4.58 18.20 12.83
CA PHE A 91 -4.48 18.03 11.38
C PHE A 91 -5.60 17.15 10.80
N LEU A 92 -6.21 16.28 11.63
CA LEU A 92 -7.31 15.40 11.26
C LEU A 92 -8.67 15.84 11.86
N THR A 93 -8.86 17.12 12.17
CA THR A 93 -10.15 17.77 12.51
C THR A 93 -11.19 17.61 11.38
N LYS A 94 -12.43 18.11 11.58
CA LYS A 94 -13.51 18.06 10.57
C LYS A 94 -13.53 19.24 9.60
N ASP A 95 -12.90 20.35 9.96
CA ASP A 95 -12.96 21.63 9.22
C ASP A 95 -11.86 21.80 8.15
N MET A 96 -10.79 21.00 8.22
CA MET A 96 -9.66 21.00 7.28
C MET A 96 -8.95 22.36 7.16
N GLU A 97 -9.07 23.23 8.16
CA GLU A 97 -8.45 24.56 8.20
C GLU A 97 -6.92 24.44 8.06
N VAL A 98 -6.31 23.54 8.84
CA VAL A 98 -4.86 23.28 8.81
C VAL A 98 -4.41 22.72 7.45
N VAL A 99 -5.20 21.82 6.84
CA VAL A 99 -4.93 21.25 5.51
C VAL A 99 -4.94 22.34 4.44
N THR A 100 -5.92 23.24 4.51
CA THR A 100 -6.07 24.40 3.61
C THR A 100 -4.89 25.35 3.77
N ALA A 101 -4.61 25.80 5.00
CA ALA A 101 -3.52 26.72 5.31
C ALA A 101 -2.13 26.18 4.91
N ILE A 102 -1.90 24.87 5.01
CA ILE A 102 -0.66 24.23 4.53
C ILE A 102 -0.63 24.22 2.99
N SER A 103 -1.71 23.80 2.32
CA SER A 103 -1.78 23.72 0.86
C SER A 103 -1.69 25.08 0.16
N GLU A 104 -2.15 26.14 0.83
CA GLU A 104 -2.06 27.54 0.37
C GLU A 104 -0.76 28.24 0.85
N SER A 105 0.03 27.61 1.73
CA SER A 105 1.33 28.15 2.17
C SER A 105 2.47 27.91 1.18
N THR A 106 2.39 26.83 0.39
CA THR A 106 3.46 26.39 -0.50
C THR A 106 3.47 27.09 -1.86
N ILE A 107 4.66 27.19 -2.46
CA ILE A 107 4.92 27.84 -3.74
C ILE A 107 5.76 26.87 -4.59
N GLY A 108 5.44 26.77 -5.88
CA GLY A 108 6.07 25.81 -6.81
C GLY A 108 5.27 24.52 -6.97
N GLU A 109 5.24 23.96 -8.19
CA GLU A 109 4.41 22.81 -8.53
C GLU A 109 4.88 21.51 -7.85
N ASP A 110 6.18 21.23 -7.86
CA ASP A 110 6.74 20.03 -7.22
C ASP A 110 6.47 19.99 -5.72
N ALA A 111 6.67 21.12 -5.03
CA ALA A 111 6.38 21.26 -3.60
C ALA A 111 4.89 21.05 -3.30
N ASN A 112 4.01 21.63 -4.11
CA ASN A 112 2.56 21.44 -4.01
C ASN A 112 2.14 19.97 -4.23
N ASN A 113 2.81 19.26 -5.14
CA ASN A 113 2.52 17.85 -5.43
C ASN A 113 3.00 16.92 -4.30
N VAL A 114 4.23 17.11 -3.80
CA VAL A 114 4.77 16.37 -2.65
C VAL A 114 3.92 16.58 -1.39
N ILE A 115 3.42 17.80 -1.17
CA ILE A 115 2.57 18.11 -0.02
C ILE A 115 1.15 17.55 -0.18
N ALA A 116 0.56 17.60 -1.38
CA ALA A 116 -0.73 16.94 -1.63
C ALA A 116 -0.64 15.42 -1.42
N GLU A 117 0.43 14.76 -1.88
CA GLU A 117 0.68 13.35 -1.57
C GLU A 117 0.82 13.14 -0.05
N SER A 118 1.62 13.97 0.62
CA SER A 118 1.90 13.83 2.05
C SER A 118 0.63 14.00 2.92
N ILE A 119 -0.23 14.98 2.61
CA ILE A 119 -1.54 15.15 3.25
C ILE A 119 -2.37 13.87 3.07
N PHE A 120 -2.46 13.36 1.83
CA PHE A 120 -3.29 12.20 1.52
C PHE A 120 -2.78 10.93 2.22
N VAL A 121 -1.47 10.69 2.22
CA VAL A 121 -0.83 9.55 2.90
C VAL A 121 -1.12 9.54 4.40
N ILE A 122 -1.08 10.70 5.07
CA ILE A 122 -1.39 10.81 6.52
C ILE A 122 -2.88 10.54 6.80
N PHE A 123 -3.78 11.08 5.97
CA PHE A 123 -5.22 10.85 6.12
C PHE A 123 -5.59 9.38 5.84
N GLU A 124 -5.00 8.76 4.82
CA GLU A 124 -5.21 7.36 4.47
C GLU A 124 -4.68 6.42 5.56
N ALA A 125 -3.46 6.66 6.07
CA ALA A 125 -2.92 5.95 7.24
C ALA A 125 -3.79 6.08 8.50
N SER A 126 -4.60 7.14 8.56
CA SER A 126 -5.54 7.42 9.65
C SER A 126 -6.98 6.95 9.36
N ASN A 127 -7.19 6.15 8.30
CA ASN A 127 -8.49 5.66 7.82
C ASN A 127 -9.51 6.80 7.56
N LYS A 128 -9.01 7.95 7.08
CA LYS A 128 -9.75 9.19 6.78
C LYS A 128 -9.56 9.64 5.33
N GLY A 129 -8.96 8.83 4.45
CA GLY A 129 -8.67 9.17 3.05
C GLY A 129 -9.92 9.53 2.25
N LYS A 130 -10.97 8.71 2.32
CA LYS A 130 -12.32 9.02 1.78
C LYS A 130 -12.83 10.41 2.18
N ARG A 131 -12.71 10.76 3.47
CA ARG A 131 -13.15 12.04 4.02
C ARG A 131 -12.35 13.24 3.50
N LEU A 132 -11.04 13.07 3.27
CA LEU A 132 -10.22 14.11 2.63
C LEU A 132 -10.67 14.35 1.19
N LEU A 133 -10.87 13.26 0.45
CA LEU A 133 -11.24 13.29 -0.95
C LEU A 133 -12.63 13.90 -1.17
N THR A 134 -13.64 13.48 -0.40
CA THR A 134 -14.99 14.05 -0.49
C THR A 134 -15.03 15.52 -0.06
N TRP A 135 -14.24 15.93 0.94
CA TRP A 135 -14.07 17.34 1.29
C TRP A 135 -13.46 18.14 0.13
N ALA A 136 -12.40 17.63 -0.51
CA ALA A 136 -11.75 18.33 -1.61
C ALA A 136 -12.67 18.45 -2.82
N ILE A 137 -13.42 17.40 -3.16
CA ILE A 137 -14.45 17.42 -4.22
C ILE A 137 -15.52 18.46 -3.89
N ALA A 138 -16.07 18.45 -2.67
CA ALA A 138 -17.07 19.43 -2.25
C ALA A 138 -16.54 20.88 -2.25
N ARG A 139 -15.26 21.10 -1.91
CA ARG A 139 -14.58 22.40 -1.97
C ARG A 139 -14.33 22.87 -3.40
N GLU A 140 -14.00 21.96 -4.32
CA GLU A 140 -13.82 22.25 -5.75
C GLU A 140 -15.16 22.60 -6.42
N LEU A 141 -16.24 21.92 -6.05
CA LEU A 141 -17.62 22.20 -6.48
C LEU A 141 -18.14 23.54 -5.91
N ALA A 142 -17.82 23.85 -4.64
CA ALA A 142 -18.30 25.05 -3.96
C ALA A 142 -17.91 26.35 -4.68
N GLY A 143 -18.93 27.15 -5.03
CA GLY A 143 -18.74 28.47 -5.65
C GLY A 143 -18.55 28.46 -7.18
N GLN A 144 -18.42 27.29 -7.82
CA GLN A 144 -18.32 27.20 -9.27
C GLN A 144 -19.67 27.49 -9.94
N LYS A 145 -19.63 28.25 -11.05
CA LYS A 145 -20.83 28.63 -11.83
C LYS A 145 -20.95 27.87 -13.15
N SER A 146 -19.97 27.03 -13.49
CA SER A 146 -19.94 26.27 -14.74
C SER A 146 -19.11 25.00 -14.60
N ILE A 147 -19.57 23.92 -15.21
CA ILE A 147 -18.77 22.70 -15.41
C ILE A 147 -17.47 22.97 -16.21
N SER A 148 -17.42 24.04 -17.00
CA SER A 148 -16.25 24.40 -17.83
C SER A 148 -15.05 24.97 -17.06
N THR A 149 -15.18 25.27 -15.76
CA THR A 149 -14.05 25.69 -14.89
C THR A 149 -13.59 24.60 -13.92
N LEU A 150 -14.45 23.62 -13.63
CA LEU A 150 -14.26 22.60 -12.61
C LEU A 150 -13.07 21.65 -12.92
N PHE A 151 -12.27 21.34 -11.90
CA PHE A 151 -11.03 20.55 -11.93
C PHE A 151 -9.96 21.05 -12.92
N ARG A 152 -10.07 22.28 -13.46
CA ARG A 152 -9.10 22.84 -14.42
C ARG A 152 -7.95 23.57 -13.75
N VAL A 153 -8.22 24.28 -12.65
CA VAL A 153 -7.26 25.07 -11.87
C VAL A 153 -6.50 24.16 -10.87
N PRO A 154 -5.24 24.47 -10.48
CA PRO A 154 -4.48 23.67 -9.50
C PRO A 154 -4.96 23.75 -8.03
N SER A 155 -6.13 23.19 -7.72
CA SER A 155 -6.68 23.04 -6.35
C SER A 155 -6.31 21.70 -5.69
N GLU A 156 -6.85 21.40 -4.50
CA GLU A 156 -6.59 20.15 -3.76
C GLU A 156 -7.16 18.91 -4.48
N ALA A 157 -8.36 19.00 -5.05
CA ALA A 157 -9.05 17.83 -5.61
C ALA A 157 -8.36 17.22 -6.85
N PRO A 158 -7.92 17.99 -7.86
CA PRO A 158 -7.10 17.46 -8.97
C PRO A 158 -5.78 16.84 -8.49
N LYS A 159 -5.12 17.43 -7.48
CA LYS A 159 -3.86 16.89 -6.93
C LYS A 159 -4.10 15.54 -6.25
N PHE A 160 -5.16 15.42 -5.43
CA PHE A 160 -5.53 14.15 -4.82
C PHE A 160 -5.96 13.09 -5.85
N MET A 161 -6.64 13.47 -6.94
CA MET A 161 -6.91 12.56 -8.06
C MET A 161 -5.62 12.05 -8.72
N SER A 162 -4.64 12.93 -8.99
CA SER A 162 -3.32 12.52 -9.50
C SER A 162 -2.60 11.53 -8.57
N VAL A 163 -2.67 11.73 -7.25
CA VAL A 163 -2.12 10.78 -6.26
C VAL A 163 -2.83 9.42 -6.37
N LEU A 164 -4.17 9.37 -6.46
CA LEU A 164 -4.90 8.11 -6.63
C LEU A 164 -4.51 7.37 -7.92
N TYR A 165 -4.38 8.10 -9.03
CA TYR A 165 -3.91 7.55 -10.30
C TYR A 165 -2.50 6.98 -10.21
N GLN A 166 -1.58 7.62 -9.47
CA GLN A 166 -0.24 7.08 -9.23
C GLN A 166 -0.25 5.85 -8.32
N LYS A 167 -1.01 5.87 -7.20
CA LYS A 167 -1.02 4.76 -6.23
C LYS A 167 -1.71 3.50 -6.73
N ASN A 168 -2.82 3.64 -7.47
CA ASN A 168 -3.64 2.51 -7.93
C ASN A 168 -3.49 2.22 -9.43
N GLY A 169 -3.22 3.24 -10.25
CA GLY A 169 -3.44 3.19 -11.70
C GLY A 169 -2.32 2.62 -12.57
N ARG A 170 -1.08 2.51 -12.07
CA ARG A 170 0.11 2.15 -12.89
C ARG A 170 -0.09 0.89 -13.75
N ARG A 171 -0.66 -0.19 -13.19
CA ARG A 171 -0.89 -1.44 -13.93
C ARG A 171 -1.91 -1.28 -15.07
N TYR A 172 -2.95 -0.48 -14.85
CA TYR A 172 -3.99 -0.21 -15.83
C TYR A 172 -3.45 0.63 -17.00
N ILE A 173 -2.72 1.71 -16.69
CA ILE A 173 -2.06 2.54 -17.72
C ILE A 173 -1.09 1.71 -18.56
N GLU A 174 -0.28 0.83 -17.96
CA GLU A 174 0.61 -0.06 -18.74
C GLU A 174 -0.18 -0.98 -19.69
N SER A 175 -1.31 -1.55 -19.27
CA SER A 175 -2.14 -2.39 -20.14
C SER A 175 -2.82 -1.64 -21.30
N VAL A 176 -3.14 -0.36 -21.11
CA VAL A 176 -3.81 0.47 -22.13
C VAL A 176 -2.81 1.17 -23.06
N VAL A 177 -1.85 1.87 -22.47
CA VAL A 177 -0.95 2.83 -23.11
C VAL A 177 0.41 2.22 -23.43
N GLY A 178 0.92 1.28 -22.61
CA GLY A 178 2.23 0.66 -22.85
C GLY A 178 2.32 -0.02 -24.22
N GLY A 179 1.23 -0.65 -24.68
CA GLY A 179 1.11 -1.19 -26.03
C GLY A 179 1.21 -0.12 -27.12
N LEU A 180 0.51 1.01 -26.96
CA LEU A 180 0.58 2.15 -27.89
C LEU A 180 2.00 2.70 -27.99
N VAL A 181 2.67 2.92 -26.85
CA VAL A 181 4.00 3.53 -26.80
C VAL A 181 5.04 2.63 -27.49
N ARG A 182 5.00 1.32 -27.25
CA ARG A 182 5.85 0.35 -27.94
C ARG A 182 5.61 0.32 -29.46
N GLN A 183 4.35 0.42 -29.90
CA GLN A 183 4.02 0.50 -31.33
C GLN A 183 4.51 1.83 -31.94
N ALA A 184 4.29 2.97 -31.28
CA ALA A 184 4.72 4.29 -31.75
C ALA A 184 6.26 4.44 -31.83
N GLN A 185 7.00 3.76 -30.95
CA GLN A 185 8.47 3.69 -31.00
C GLN A 185 9.01 2.91 -32.21
N GLY A 186 8.19 2.05 -32.84
CA GLY A 186 8.55 1.28 -34.04
C GLY A 186 8.31 1.98 -35.37
N LEU A 187 7.74 3.19 -35.38
CA LEU A 187 7.47 3.96 -36.61
C LEU A 187 8.78 4.42 -37.29
N ASP A 188 8.75 4.58 -38.62
CA ASP A 188 9.88 5.16 -39.36
C ASP A 188 10.21 6.57 -38.84
N LYS A 189 11.49 6.80 -38.54
CA LYS A 189 12.02 8.08 -38.08
C LYS A 189 11.78 9.20 -39.11
N ASN A 190 11.68 8.88 -40.40
CA ASN A 190 11.43 9.87 -41.45
C ASN A 190 9.96 10.30 -41.55
N LEU A 191 9.01 9.46 -41.10
CA LEU A 191 7.56 9.68 -41.22
C LEU A 191 7.13 11.06 -40.65
N ALA A 192 7.79 11.53 -39.59
CA ALA A 192 7.55 12.84 -38.97
C ALA A 192 7.82 14.05 -39.88
N GLY A 193 8.65 13.91 -40.91
CA GLY A 193 8.98 14.96 -41.87
C GLY A 193 8.35 14.75 -43.25
N GLY A 194 7.58 13.68 -43.43
CA GLY A 194 6.90 13.35 -44.69
C GLY A 194 5.56 14.04 -44.86
N ASP A 195 4.75 13.51 -45.78
CA ASP A 195 3.38 13.96 -46.01
C ASP A 195 2.46 13.73 -44.79
N LYS A 196 1.52 14.66 -44.58
CA LYS A 196 0.55 14.61 -43.49
C LYS A 196 -0.50 13.51 -43.71
N GLU A 197 -0.98 13.25 -44.93
CA GLU A 197 -1.96 12.17 -45.13
C GLU A 197 -1.33 10.80 -44.87
N HIS A 198 -0.10 10.57 -45.34
CA HIS A 198 0.64 9.35 -45.02
C HIS A 198 0.83 9.22 -43.50
N PHE A 199 1.28 10.27 -42.82
CA PHE A 199 1.39 10.27 -41.35
C PHE A 199 0.06 9.89 -40.68
N VAL A 200 -1.06 10.53 -41.07
CA VAL A 200 -2.40 10.24 -40.54
C VAL A 200 -2.79 8.77 -40.76
N ARG A 201 -2.52 8.21 -41.94
CA ARG A 201 -2.83 6.80 -42.27
C ARG A 201 -2.08 5.82 -41.36
N GLU A 202 -0.80 6.04 -41.07
CA GLU A 202 -0.01 5.20 -40.15
C GLU A 202 -0.47 5.31 -38.68
N ILE A 203 -1.11 6.41 -38.29
CA ILE A 203 -1.61 6.60 -36.91
C ILE A 203 -2.99 5.95 -36.67
N ILE A 204 -3.79 5.69 -37.71
CA ILE A 204 -5.12 5.06 -37.55
C ILE A 204 -5.05 3.67 -36.89
N PRO A 205 -4.17 2.73 -37.29
CA PRO A 205 -4.03 1.44 -36.59
C PRO A 205 -3.63 1.57 -35.12
N LEU A 206 -2.84 2.60 -34.77
CA LEU A 206 -2.47 2.89 -33.39
C LEU A 206 -3.68 3.37 -32.57
N LEU A 207 -4.52 4.21 -33.17
CA LEU A 207 -5.76 4.73 -32.61
C LEU A 207 -6.83 3.63 -32.42
N GLU A 208 -7.01 2.75 -33.40
CA GLU A 208 -7.89 1.59 -33.29
C GLU A 208 -7.45 0.70 -32.13
N GLY A 209 -6.18 0.27 -32.13
CA GLY A 209 -5.62 -0.55 -31.07
C GLY A 209 -5.69 0.12 -29.69
N LEU A 210 -5.56 1.44 -29.60
CA LEU A 210 -5.69 2.20 -28.35
C LEU A 210 -7.15 2.25 -27.85
N VAL A 211 -8.10 2.62 -28.71
CA VAL A 211 -9.52 2.72 -28.33
C VAL A 211 -10.10 1.36 -27.98
N ASP A 212 -9.76 0.32 -28.75
CA ASP A 212 -10.24 -1.04 -28.46
C ASP A 212 -9.54 -1.62 -27.22
N ARG A 213 -8.29 -1.23 -26.89
CA ARG A 213 -7.69 -1.48 -25.56
C ARG A 213 -8.44 -0.78 -24.44
N ILE A 214 -8.77 0.52 -24.56
CA ILE A 214 -9.51 1.27 -23.53
C ILE A 214 -10.86 0.59 -23.24
N ILE A 215 -11.61 0.24 -24.28
CA ILE A 215 -12.93 -0.39 -24.15
C ILE A 215 -12.82 -1.80 -23.55
N ASN A 216 -11.91 -2.63 -24.05
CA ASN A 216 -11.82 -4.03 -23.62
C ASN A 216 -11.14 -4.22 -22.25
N THR A 217 -10.47 -3.20 -21.70
CA THR A 217 -9.79 -3.28 -20.40
C THR A 217 -10.51 -2.57 -19.26
N ILE A 218 -11.58 -1.79 -19.50
CA ILE A 218 -12.23 -0.95 -18.47
C ILE A 218 -12.68 -1.74 -17.22
N GLU A 219 -13.01 -3.03 -17.36
CA GLU A 219 -13.33 -3.84 -16.18
C GLU A 219 -12.13 -4.11 -15.27
N SER A 220 -10.92 -4.19 -15.82
CA SER A 220 -9.67 -4.30 -15.06
C SER A 220 -9.21 -2.99 -14.41
N MET A 221 -9.88 -1.87 -14.67
CA MET A 221 -9.62 -0.60 -13.99
C MET A 221 -9.87 -0.75 -12.48
N PRO A 222 -8.92 -0.32 -11.61
CA PRO A 222 -9.07 -0.45 -10.15
C PRO A 222 -10.41 0.09 -9.66
N THR A 223 -11.14 -0.73 -8.89
CA THR A 223 -12.50 -0.41 -8.41
C THR A 223 -12.55 0.87 -7.59
N VAL A 224 -11.47 1.21 -6.87
CA VAL A 224 -11.32 2.52 -6.19
C VAL A 224 -11.42 3.69 -7.17
N LEU A 225 -10.75 3.61 -8.33
CA LEU A 225 -10.75 4.67 -9.33
C LEU A 225 -12.10 4.79 -10.03
N LYS A 226 -12.76 3.65 -10.36
CA LYS A 226 -14.13 3.65 -10.89
C LYS A 226 -15.11 4.27 -9.89
N LYS A 227 -15.08 3.83 -8.62
CA LYS A 227 -15.92 4.34 -7.52
C LYS A 227 -15.73 5.83 -7.20
N VAL A 228 -14.51 6.35 -7.35
CA VAL A 228 -14.22 7.78 -7.18
C VAL A 228 -14.72 8.61 -8.37
N LEU A 229 -14.53 8.12 -9.61
CA LEU A 229 -15.00 8.82 -10.80
C LEU A 229 -16.53 8.88 -10.89
N GLY A 230 -17.23 7.78 -10.65
CA GLY A 230 -18.70 7.78 -10.63
C GLY A 230 -19.26 8.65 -9.51
N HIS A 231 -18.65 8.67 -8.32
CA HIS A 231 -19.00 9.62 -7.26
C HIS A 231 -18.86 11.08 -7.71
N ILE A 232 -17.72 11.47 -8.30
CA ILE A 232 -17.55 12.84 -8.83
C ILE A 232 -18.58 13.16 -9.91
N GLY A 233 -18.87 12.20 -10.81
CA GLY A 233 -19.91 12.35 -11.82
C GLY A 233 -21.27 12.65 -11.20
N LYS A 234 -21.68 11.90 -10.16
CA LYS A 234 -22.92 12.11 -9.43
C LYS A 234 -22.97 13.49 -8.76
N GLU A 235 -21.96 13.87 -7.97
CA GLU A 235 -21.96 15.17 -7.28
C GLU A 235 -21.98 16.35 -8.29
N VAL A 236 -21.43 16.16 -9.49
CA VAL A 236 -21.50 17.11 -10.60
C VAL A 236 -22.88 17.17 -11.25
N ASP A 237 -23.58 16.05 -11.42
CA ASP A 237 -24.97 16.04 -11.88
C ASP A 237 -25.92 16.70 -10.87
N ASP A 238 -25.71 16.44 -9.57
CA ASP A 238 -26.51 17.01 -8.48
C ASP A 238 -26.34 18.54 -8.37
N GLN A 239 -25.13 19.08 -8.66
CA GLN A 239 -24.88 20.53 -8.67
C GLN A 239 -25.24 21.20 -10.01
N PHE A 240 -24.97 20.53 -11.14
CA PHE A 240 -25.17 21.08 -12.49
C PHE A 240 -26.21 20.24 -13.26
N PRO A 241 -27.49 20.28 -12.85
CA PRO A 241 -28.54 19.44 -13.42
C PRO A 241 -28.72 19.73 -14.92
N GLY A 242 -28.36 18.75 -15.74
CA GLY A 242 -28.38 18.83 -17.19
C GLY A 242 -27.92 17.52 -17.82
N THR A 243 -28.29 17.29 -19.08
CA THR A 243 -28.01 16.02 -19.75
C THR A 243 -26.51 15.77 -19.86
N SER A 244 -26.04 14.71 -19.21
CA SER A 244 -24.63 14.28 -19.19
C SER A 244 -23.66 15.33 -18.62
N SER A 245 -23.95 15.94 -17.47
CA SER A 245 -22.96 16.76 -16.75
C SER A 245 -21.87 15.87 -16.13
N GLY A 246 -22.27 14.83 -15.40
CA GLY A 246 -21.37 13.85 -14.79
C GLY A 246 -20.49 13.13 -15.81
N ASP A 247 -21.08 12.65 -16.92
CA ASP A 247 -20.35 11.93 -17.98
C ASP A 247 -19.22 12.79 -18.59
N LYS A 248 -19.47 14.10 -18.79
CA LYS A 248 -18.46 15.06 -19.28
C LYS A 248 -17.32 15.26 -18.28
N MET A 249 -17.60 15.20 -16.97
CA MET A 249 -16.56 15.32 -15.95
C MET A 249 -15.78 14.02 -15.73
N ILE A 250 -16.44 12.86 -15.76
CA ILE A 250 -15.79 11.54 -15.78
C ILE A 250 -14.85 11.47 -17.00
N SER A 251 -15.34 11.87 -18.18
CA SER A 251 -14.57 11.98 -19.41
C SER A 251 -13.33 12.86 -19.25
N TYR A 252 -13.48 14.09 -18.73
CA TYR A 252 -12.36 15.00 -18.49
C TYR A 252 -11.33 14.43 -17.50
N LEU A 253 -11.78 13.85 -16.38
CA LEU A 253 -10.89 13.32 -15.35
C LEU A 253 -10.18 12.03 -15.80
N PHE A 254 -10.82 11.20 -16.64
CA PHE A 254 -10.27 9.94 -17.10
C PHE A 254 -9.40 10.09 -18.37
N PHE A 255 -9.88 10.80 -19.39
CA PHE A 255 -9.11 11.03 -20.61
C PHE A 255 -8.11 12.17 -20.42
N SER A 256 -8.54 13.38 -20.07
CA SER A 256 -7.67 14.57 -20.05
C SER A 256 -6.69 14.61 -18.87
N ARG A 257 -7.01 14.00 -17.72
CA ARG A 257 -6.16 14.02 -16.50
C ARG A 257 -5.45 12.70 -16.17
N TYR A 258 -5.69 11.60 -16.89
CA TYR A 258 -5.10 10.29 -16.59
C TYR A 258 -4.52 9.58 -17.82
N LEU A 259 -5.33 9.32 -18.86
CA LEU A 259 -4.83 8.68 -20.09
C LEU A 259 -3.92 9.62 -20.90
N ASN A 260 -4.36 10.84 -21.20
CA ASN A 260 -3.63 11.77 -22.07
C ASN A 260 -2.24 12.15 -21.53
N PRO A 261 -2.05 12.46 -20.23
CA PRO A 261 -0.71 12.70 -19.68
C PRO A 261 0.25 11.50 -19.85
N ALA A 262 -0.24 10.27 -19.67
CA ALA A 262 0.54 9.05 -19.84
C ALA A 262 0.86 8.71 -21.31
N ILE A 263 0.03 9.19 -22.25
CA ILE A 263 0.27 9.06 -23.70
C ILE A 263 1.32 10.10 -24.15
N VAL A 264 1.17 11.37 -23.74
CA VAL A 264 2.04 12.47 -24.19
C VAL A 264 3.44 12.40 -23.57
N SER A 265 3.54 12.01 -22.30
CA SER A 265 4.80 11.93 -21.53
C SER A 265 4.94 10.56 -20.86
N PRO A 266 5.13 9.47 -21.64
CA PRO A 266 5.17 8.11 -21.08
C PRO A 266 6.34 7.88 -20.11
N GLU A 267 7.40 8.69 -20.19
CA GLU A 267 8.53 8.63 -19.26
C GLU A 267 8.15 9.09 -17.84
N SER A 268 7.27 10.09 -17.71
CA SER A 268 6.86 10.60 -16.39
C SER A 268 5.94 9.63 -15.63
N CYS A 269 5.26 8.74 -16.36
CA CYS A 269 4.47 7.64 -15.80
C CYS A 269 5.28 6.34 -15.64
N GLY A 270 6.56 6.33 -16.02
CA GLY A 270 7.43 5.15 -15.96
C GLY A 270 7.00 4.01 -16.90
N LEU A 271 6.45 4.34 -18.07
CA LEU A 271 6.16 3.39 -19.15
C LEU A 271 7.38 3.20 -20.07
N THR A 272 8.24 4.22 -20.15
CA THR A 272 9.55 4.18 -20.81
C THR A 272 10.64 4.67 -19.85
N THR A 273 11.88 4.23 -20.06
CA THR A 273 13.07 4.72 -19.33
C THR A 273 13.56 6.07 -19.86
N GLU A 274 13.32 6.33 -21.15
CA GLU A 274 13.75 7.52 -21.87
C GLU A 274 12.58 8.15 -22.63
N ARG A 275 12.79 9.38 -23.13
CA ARG A 275 11.80 10.07 -23.96
C ARG A 275 11.65 9.38 -25.33
N PRO A 276 10.42 9.21 -25.85
CA PRO A 276 10.23 8.74 -27.22
C PRO A 276 10.92 9.63 -28.26
N ALA A 277 11.44 9.03 -29.33
CA ALA A 277 11.99 9.77 -30.47
C ALA A 277 10.92 10.67 -31.12
N LEU A 278 11.35 11.72 -31.84
CA LEU A 278 10.46 12.78 -32.35
C LEU A 278 9.22 12.27 -33.12
N THR A 279 9.35 11.23 -33.95
CA THR A 279 8.20 10.60 -34.62
C THR A 279 7.23 9.95 -33.64
N ALA A 280 7.74 9.14 -32.73
CA ALA A 280 6.93 8.50 -31.69
C ALA A 280 6.23 9.55 -30.80
N GLN A 281 6.92 10.64 -30.45
CA GLN A 281 6.33 11.75 -29.71
C GLN A 281 5.20 12.45 -30.50
N ARG A 282 5.41 12.76 -31.79
CA ARG A 282 4.37 13.33 -32.67
C ARG A 282 3.17 12.40 -32.82
N ALA A 283 3.43 11.09 -32.97
CA ALA A 283 2.42 10.05 -33.07
C ALA A 283 1.55 9.99 -31.81
N LEU A 284 2.19 9.95 -30.63
CA LEU A 284 1.52 9.93 -29.33
C LEU A 284 0.71 11.21 -29.07
N VAL A 285 1.27 12.38 -29.40
CA VAL A 285 0.55 13.68 -29.30
C VAL A 285 -0.68 13.71 -30.20
N LEU A 286 -0.60 13.21 -31.44
CA LEU A 286 -1.78 13.11 -32.31
C LEU A 286 -2.79 12.10 -31.75
N CYS A 287 -2.35 10.94 -31.25
CA CYS A 287 -3.23 9.98 -30.60
C CYS A 287 -3.99 10.59 -29.42
N SER A 288 -3.30 11.35 -28.58
CA SER A 288 -3.89 12.05 -27.43
C SER A 288 -4.88 13.15 -27.86
N LYS A 289 -4.57 13.90 -28.93
CA LYS A 289 -5.49 14.90 -29.48
C LYS A 289 -6.75 14.27 -30.08
N VAL A 290 -6.62 13.16 -30.81
CA VAL A 290 -7.78 12.43 -31.36
C VAL A 290 -8.63 11.82 -30.26
N LEU A 291 -8.03 11.23 -29.20
CA LEU A 291 -8.79 10.82 -28.01
C LEU A 291 -9.50 12.00 -27.35
N GLN A 292 -8.85 13.17 -27.25
CA GLN A 292 -9.47 14.34 -26.66
C GLN A 292 -10.69 14.82 -27.47
N ASN A 293 -10.57 14.87 -28.79
CA ASN A 293 -11.64 15.21 -29.73
C ASN A 293 -12.80 14.19 -29.69
N LEU A 294 -12.47 12.90 -29.66
CA LEU A 294 -13.41 11.77 -29.55
C LEU A 294 -14.34 11.87 -28.33
N VAL A 295 -13.85 12.42 -27.21
CA VAL A 295 -14.64 12.51 -25.97
C VAL A 295 -15.28 13.88 -25.73
N THR A 296 -14.99 14.86 -26.57
CA THR A 296 -15.66 16.17 -26.60
C THR A 296 -16.64 16.33 -27.76
N GLY A 297 -16.67 15.40 -28.71
CA GLY A 297 -17.44 15.53 -29.96
C GLY A 297 -16.90 16.63 -30.87
N MET A 298 -15.58 16.84 -30.90
CA MET A 298 -14.95 17.86 -31.76
C MET A 298 -14.29 17.23 -32.99
N GLU A 299 -14.37 17.91 -34.12
CA GLU A 299 -13.73 17.51 -35.38
C GLU A 299 -12.45 18.31 -35.64
N PHE A 300 -11.66 17.86 -36.62
CA PHE A 300 -10.51 18.57 -37.17
C PHE A 300 -10.95 19.36 -38.41
N GLU A 301 -10.45 20.60 -38.53
CA GLU A 301 -10.81 21.55 -39.60
C GLU A 301 -10.02 21.36 -40.90
N ASP A 302 -8.86 20.69 -40.84
CA ASP A 302 -8.00 20.42 -42.00
C ASP A 302 -8.54 19.23 -42.80
N PRO A 303 -8.85 19.36 -44.10
CA PRO A 303 -9.37 18.26 -44.91
C PRO A 303 -8.51 16.97 -44.89
N ARG A 304 -7.21 17.08 -44.62
CA ARG A 304 -6.28 15.93 -44.50
C ARG A 304 -6.49 15.12 -43.21
N ASP A 305 -7.19 15.68 -42.23
CA ASP A 305 -7.58 15.00 -40.98
C ASP A 305 -8.98 14.35 -41.08
N GLU A 306 -9.68 14.42 -42.22
CA GLU A 306 -10.98 13.73 -42.42
C GLU A 306 -10.96 12.23 -42.09
N PRO A 307 -9.90 11.44 -42.35
CA PRO A 307 -9.79 10.07 -41.85
C PRO A 307 -9.91 9.95 -40.31
N LEU A 308 -9.45 10.95 -39.57
CA LEU A 308 -9.58 11.03 -38.11
C LEU A 308 -11.00 11.44 -37.68
N ASN A 309 -11.64 12.36 -38.41
CA ASN A 309 -13.05 12.72 -38.18
C ASN A 309 -13.98 11.52 -38.35
N ARG A 310 -13.73 10.70 -39.39
CA ARG A 310 -14.44 9.44 -39.62
C ARG A 310 -14.23 8.44 -38.48
N PHE A 311 -12.99 8.27 -38.03
CA PHE A 311 -12.65 7.41 -36.88
C PHE A 311 -13.37 7.88 -35.59
N ILE A 312 -13.38 9.19 -35.33
CA ILE A 312 -14.08 9.79 -34.18
C ILE A 312 -15.56 9.41 -34.21
N LYS A 313 -16.25 9.73 -35.31
CA LYS A 313 -17.69 9.44 -35.50
C LYS A 313 -18.02 7.96 -35.36
N GLN A 314 -17.12 7.06 -35.78
CA GLN A 314 -17.31 5.61 -35.68
C GLN A 314 -17.15 5.09 -34.25
N LYS A 315 -16.20 5.62 -33.46
CA LYS A 315 -15.89 5.12 -32.11
C LYS A 315 -16.68 5.83 -31.00
N GLU A 316 -17.16 7.06 -31.21
CA GLU A 316 -17.86 7.89 -30.21
C GLU A 316 -19.00 7.16 -29.45
N PRO A 317 -19.91 6.39 -30.11
CA PRO A 317 -21.00 5.71 -29.39
C PRO A 317 -20.50 4.67 -28.39
N ARG A 318 -19.38 3.99 -28.67
CA ARG A 318 -18.78 3.00 -27.76
C ARG A 318 -18.11 3.66 -26.55
N ILE A 319 -17.61 4.88 -26.69
CA ILE A 319 -17.06 5.64 -25.57
C ILE A 319 -18.16 6.21 -24.67
N LYS A 320 -19.32 6.61 -25.23
CA LYS A 320 -20.49 7.03 -24.43
C LYS A 320 -20.97 5.91 -23.49
N ILE A 321 -21.16 4.70 -24.02
CA ILE A 321 -21.51 3.50 -23.23
C ILE A 321 -20.47 3.22 -22.13
N LEU A 322 -19.18 3.38 -22.42
CA LEU A 322 -18.11 3.22 -21.42
C LEU A 322 -18.18 4.26 -20.30
N LEU A 323 -18.52 5.52 -20.60
CA LEU A 323 -18.68 6.58 -19.60
C LEU A 323 -19.91 6.33 -18.71
N GLU A 324 -21.01 5.87 -19.30
CA GLU A 324 -22.24 5.47 -18.60
C GLU A 324 -21.92 4.34 -17.59
N GLN A 325 -21.20 3.29 -18.00
CA GLN A 325 -20.74 2.19 -17.13
C GLN A 325 -19.85 2.65 -15.96
N MET A 326 -19.05 3.70 -16.15
CA MET A 326 -18.22 4.27 -15.08
C MET A 326 -19.04 5.07 -14.05
N ARG A 327 -20.16 5.67 -14.48
CA ARG A 327 -21.01 6.54 -13.65
C ARG A 327 -21.82 5.79 -12.59
N GLU A 328 -22.16 4.53 -12.83
CA GLU A 328 -22.92 3.70 -11.88
C GLU A 328 -22.17 3.42 -10.56
N GLN A 329 -20.84 3.57 -10.55
CA GLN A 329 -19.99 3.23 -9.40
C GLN A 329 -19.78 4.44 -8.48
N VAL A 330 -20.66 4.64 -7.50
CA VAL A 330 -20.70 5.86 -6.66
C VAL A 330 -20.23 5.71 -5.20
N ASP A 331 -20.06 4.49 -4.68
CA ASP A 331 -19.62 4.28 -3.29
C ASP A 331 -18.08 4.27 -3.18
N ILE A 332 -17.50 5.39 -2.77
CA ILE A 332 -16.06 5.47 -2.46
C ILE A 332 -15.73 4.59 -1.23
N PRO A 333 -14.73 3.68 -1.29
CA PRO A 333 -14.34 2.87 -0.14
C PRO A 333 -13.58 3.69 0.91
N ASP A 334 -13.69 3.32 2.19
CA ASP A 334 -13.10 4.08 3.30
C ASP A 334 -11.55 4.08 3.29
N ARG A 335 -10.96 3.08 2.64
CA ARG A 335 -9.54 3.02 2.27
C ARG A 335 -9.40 3.06 0.75
N LEU A 336 -8.47 3.88 0.29
CA LEU A 336 -8.22 4.18 -1.12
C LEU A 336 -6.90 3.63 -1.63
N PHE A 337 -5.90 3.43 -0.77
CA PHE A 337 -4.61 2.81 -1.13
C PHE A 337 -3.83 2.33 0.11
N HIS A 338 -2.92 1.37 -0.08
CA HIS A 338 -2.08 0.90 1.02
C HIS A 338 -0.98 1.90 1.37
N VAL A 339 -0.88 2.29 2.65
CA VAL A 339 0.21 3.12 3.18
C VAL A 339 1.12 2.32 4.10
N THR A 340 2.43 2.31 3.82
CA THR A 340 3.45 1.76 4.72
C THR A 340 3.80 2.71 5.86
N SER A 341 4.34 2.19 6.97
CA SER A 341 4.80 3.01 8.09
C SER A 341 5.89 4.03 7.66
N ALA A 342 6.80 3.64 6.76
CA ALA A 342 7.84 4.51 6.23
C ALA A 342 7.28 5.66 5.38
N GLN A 343 6.28 5.39 4.52
CA GLN A 343 5.60 6.44 3.76
C GLN A 343 4.88 7.44 4.69
N ASN A 344 4.19 6.96 5.72
CA ASN A 344 3.54 7.84 6.71
C ASN A 344 4.56 8.69 7.49
N GLN A 345 5.71 8.12 7.87
CA GLN A 345 6.80 8.85 8.52
C GLN A 345 7.39 9.94 7.60
N SER A 346 7.68 9.62 6.33
CA SER A 346 8.16 10.59 5.34
C SER A 346 7.14 11.70 5.09
N ALA A 347 5.85 11.36 4.93
CA ALA A 347 4.78 12.34 4.77
C ALA A 347 4.67 13.30 5.98
N LEU A 348 4.77 12.78 7.21
CA LEU A 348 4.80 13.61 8.42
C LEU A 348 6.00 14.55 8.47
N ILE A 349 7.19 14.08 8.05
CA ILE A 349 8.40 14.91 7.96
C ILE A 349 8.22 16.03 6.93
N ASN A 350 7.68 15.73 5.75
CA ASN A 350 7.43 16.72 4.70
C ASN A 350 6.48 17.84 5.17
N ILE A 351 5.37 17.46 5.83
CA ILE A 351 4.38 18.41 6.35
C ILE A 351 4.99 19.28 7.46
N LEU A 352 5.69 18.67 8.43
CA LEU A 352 6.35 19.41 9.49
C LEU A 352 7.42 20.37 8.95
N GLN A 353 8.19 19.97 7.93
CA GLN A 353 9.19 20.83 7.31
C GLN A 353 8.55 22.02 6.59
N VAL A 354 7.46 21.81 5.83
CA VAL A 354 6.73 22.93 5.20
C VAL A 354 6.08 23.87 6.22
N MET A 355 5.52 23.35 7.32
CA MET A 355 4.97 24.17 8.39
C MET A 355 6.03 24.98 9.14
N LYS A 356 7.26 24.46 9.23
CA LYS A 356 8.42 25.17 9.79
C LYS A 356 8.84 26.33 8.88
N ASP A 357 9.12 26.01 7.63
CA ASP A 357 9.72 26.96 6.68
C ASP A 357 8.72 28.08 6.33
N ASN A 358 7.43 27.78 6.34
CA ASN A 358 6.34 28.72 6.06
C ASN A 358 5.61 29.20 7.33
N LYS A 359 6.23 29.15 8.53
CA LYS A 359 5.58 29.46 9.84
C LYS A 359 4.64 30.67 9.78
N ILE A 360 5.15 31.79 9.26
CA ILE A 360 4.45 33.07 9.19
C ILE A 360 3.21 32.96 8.28
N ARG A 361 3.36 32.37 7.09
CA ARG A 361 2.29 32.23 6.10
C ARG A 361 1.20 31.28 6.59
N VAL A 362 1.56 30.09 7.10
CA VAL A 362 0.59 29.15 7.68
C VAL A 362 -0.17 29.81 8.83
N HIS A 363 0.51 30.45 9.78
CA HIS A 363 -0.15 31.16 10.88
C HIS A 363 -1.07 32.30 10.42
N SER A 364 -0.73 32.99 9.32
CA SER A 364 -1.58 34.05 8.75
C SER A 364 -2.83 33.52 8.04
N LEU A 365 -2.77 32.31 7.47
CA LEU A 365 -3.85 31.65 6.74
C LEU A 365 -4.84 30.91 7.68
N LEU A 366 -4.38 30.48 8.86
CA LEU A 366 -5.31 30.04 9.91
C LEU A 366 -6.26 31.20 10.26
N THR A 367 -7.50 30.87 10.61
CA THR A 367 -8.52 31.85 11.00
C THR A 367 -8.80 31.78 12.51
N LYS A 368 -8.96 30.56 13.05
CA LYS A 368 -9.39 30.31 14.43
C LYS A 368 -8.30 30.61 15.48
N PRO A 369 -8.64 31.24 16.62
CA PRO A 369 -7.70 31.46 17.71
C PRO A 369 -7.12 30.18 18.30
N GLU A 370 -7.95 29.14 18.45
CA GLU A 370 -7.55 27.83 18.99
C GLU A 370 -6.47 27.19 18.12
N THR A 371 -6.74 26.98 16.82
CA THR A 371 -5.79 26.40 15.86
C THR A 371 -4.49 27.23 15.77
N LYS A 372 -4.56 28.56 15.88
CA LYS A 372 -3.37 29.42 15.94
C LYS A 372 -2.53 29.18 17.18
N MET A 373 -3.16 29.09 18.34
CA MET A 373 -2.47 28.83 19.61
C MET A 373 -1.84 27.44 19.61
N SER A 374 -2.55 26.40 19.17
CA SER A 374 -2.00 25.05 19.01
C SER A 374 -0.84 25.00 18.02
N PHE A 375 -0.97 25.67 16.87
CA PHE A 375 0.09 25.77 15.86
C PHE A 375 1.36 26.41 16.45
N LEU A 376 1.23 27.57 17.11
CA LEU A 376 2.36 28.24 17.75
C LEU A 376 2.96 27.37 18.87
N GLN A 377 2.16 26.77 19.73
CA GLN A 377 2.63 25.82 20.75
C GLN A 377 3.38 24.64 20.13
N MET A 378 2.93 24.11 18.99
CA MET A 378 3.62 23.03 18.27
C MET A 378 4.97 23.50 17.70
N VAL A 379 5.02 24.70 17.11
CA VAL A 379 6.28 25.27 16.60
C VAL A 379 7.27 25.50 17.73
N ASP A 380 6.83 26.16 18.79
CA ASP A 380 7.68 26.70 19.85
C ASP A 380 8.05 25.62 20.88
N ALA A 381 7.26 24.54 20.98
CA ALA A 381 7.68 23.29 21.63
C ALA A 381 8.83 22.59 20.88
N GLY A 382 9.10 22.96 19.63
CA GLY A 382 10.21 22.42 18.86
C GLY A 382 9.96 21.04 18.26
N LEU A 383 8.74 20.75 17.76
CA LEU A 383 8.55 19.56 16.88
C LEU A 383 9.42 19.65 15.61
N PHE A 384 9.83 20.86 15.24
CA PHE A 384 10.76 21.15 14.15
C PHE A 384 12.25 21.08 14.54
N ALA A 385 12.56 20.75 15.80
CA ALA A 385 13.91 20.39 16.20
C ALA A 385 14.32 19.11 15.43
N PRO A 386 15.54 19.06 14.84
CA PRO A 386 15.82 18.10 13.79
C PRO A 386 15.77 16.66 14.27
N VAL A 387 14.83 15.88 13.71
CA VAL A 387 14.67 14.42 13.87
C VAL A 387 15.99 13.68 13.61
N ILE A 388 16.79 14.24 12.67
CA ILE A 388 18.20 13.97 12.38
C ILE A 388 19.07 13.72 13.64
N THR A 389 18.79 14.37 14.78
CA THR A 389 19.57 14.18 16.02
C THR A 389 19.35 12.82 16.68
N ASN A 390 18.15 12.25 16.55
CA ASN A 390 17.84 10.90 17.02
C ASN A 390 18.02 9.86 15.91
N GLU A 391 17.83 10.23 14.64
CA GLU A 391 18.15 9.35 13.51
C GLU A 391 19.66 9.17 13.35
N LYS A 392 20.50 10.20 13.25
CA LYS A 392 21.96 10.01 13.19
C LYS A 392 22.55 9.36 14.45
N LYS A 393 21.86 9.42 15.60
CA LYS A 393 22.21 8.62 16.80
C LYS A 393 21.75 7.16 16.68
N ARG A 394 20.57 6.90 16.13
CA ARG A 394 20.10 5.54 15.79
C ARG A 394 20.91 4.91 14.67
N GLU A 395 21.32 5.65 13.65
CA GLU A 395 22.19 5.20 12.56
C GLU A 395 23.61 4.94 13.07
N LYS A 396 24.19 5.80 13.92
CA LYS A 396 25.49 5.48 14.55
C LYS A 396 25.43 4.32 15.54
N LYS A 397 24.27 4.03 16.15
CA LYS A 397 24.11 2.91 17.09
C LYS A 397 23.73 1.59 16.39
N ASN A 398 22.80 1.66 15.45
CA ASN A 398 22.36 0.54 14.61
C ASN A 398 23.42 0.20 13.57
N GLY A 399 24.11 1.19 13.00
CA GLY A 399 25.22 1.01 12.05
C GLY A 399 26.35 0.23 12.69
N LYS A 400 26.86 0.67 13.85
CA LYS A 400 27.79 -0.13 14.65
C LYS A 400 27.25 -1.52 14.98
N SER A 401 25.99 -1.61 15.40
CA SER A 401 25.36 -2.91 15.66
C SER A 401 25.18 -3.78 14.40
N LEU A 402 25.16 -3.19 13.20
CA LEU A 402 25.07 -3.89 11.91
C LEU A 402 26.45 -4.30 11.42
N GLU A 403 27.46 -3.43 11.55
CA GLU A 403 28.88 -3.70 11.31
C GLU A 403 29.36 -4.84 12.20
N GLU A 404 29.13 -4.76 13.52
CA GLU A 404 29.41 -5.85 14.47
C GLU A 404 28.63 -7.15 14.15
N ARG A 405 27.49 -7.08 13.45
CA ARG A 405 26.72 -8.27 13.04
C ARG A 405 27.18 -8.81 11.69
N LEU A 406 27.65 -7.95 10.79
CA LEU A 406 28.22 -8.29 9.50
C LEU A 406 29.58 -8.96 9.71
N GLU A 407 30.45 -8.36 10.52
CA GLU A 407 31.76 -8.93 10.91
C GLU A 407 31.60 -10.28 11.63
N ARG A 408 30.59 -10.42 12.50
CA ARG A 408 30.23 -11.73 13.09
C ARG A 408 29.71 -12.72 12.04
N ALA A 409 28.88 -12.29 11.08
CA ALA A 409 28.39 -13.14 10.01
C ALA A 409 29.51 -13.58 9.04
N GLU A 410 30.40 -12.67 8.63
CA GLU A 410 31.58 -12.94 7.81
C GLU A 410 32.56 -13.89 8.52
N THR A 411 32.79 -13.70 9.82
CA THR A 411 33.60 -14.62 10.64
C THR A 411 32.95 -16.01 10.73
N SER A 412 31.62 -16.09 10.86
CA SER A 412 30.88 -17.35 10.81
C SER A 412 30.92 -18.00 9.43
N ILE A 413 30.81 -17.23 8.35
CA ILE A 413 30.92 -17.71 6.96
C ILE A 413 32.33 -18.22 6.68
N ARG A 414 33.39 -17.55 7.17
CA ARG A 414 34.77 -18.06 7.06
C ARG A 414 34.92 -19.40 7.77
N LYS A 415 34.51 -19.51 9.03
CA LYS A 415 34.56 -20.79 9.78
C LYS A 415 33.77 -21.91 9.13
N LEU A 416 32.57 -21.62 8.63
CA LEU A 416 31.77 -22.59 7.87
C LEU A 416 32.42 -22.95 6.53
N THR A 417 33.13 -22.02 5.89
CA THR A 417 33.88 -22.25 4.64
C THR A 417 35.08 -23.14 4.90
N GLU A 418 35.85 -22.87 5.97
CA GLU A 418 36.99 -23.66 6.45
C GLU A 418 36.54 -25.11 6.76
N GLN A 419 35.48 -25.27 7.56
CA GLN A 419 34.85 -26.58 7.83
C GLN A 419 34.34 -27.26 6.55
N THR A 420 33.85 -26.50 5.57
CA THR A 420 33.41 -27.06 4.28
C THR A 420 34.60 -27.49 3.41
N SER A 421 35.76 -26.82 3.49
CA SER A 421 36.99 -27.29 2.84
C SER A 421 37.56 -28.54 3.51
N GLU A 422 37.61 -28.60 4.84
CA GLU A 422 38.01 -29.81 5.59
C GLU A 422 37.11 -31.01 5.21
N GLN A 423 35.79 -30.81 5.17
CA GLN A 423 34.85 -31.84 4.73
C GLN A 423 35.05 -32.24 3.26
N ARG A 424 35.41 -31.31 2.36
CA ARG A 424 35.73 -31.64 0.95
C ARG A 424 37.01 -32.46 0.84
N GLU A 425 38.07 -32.12 1.55
CA GLU A 425 39.30 -32.92 1.54
C GLU A 425 39.09 -34.34 2.07
N VAL A 426 38.26 -34.50 3.11
CA VAL A 426 37.84 -35.82 3.60
C VAL A 426 37.03 -36.58 2.55
N ILE A 427 36.07 -35.93 1.87
CA ILE A 427 35.27 -36.56 0.81
C ILE A 427 36.13 -36.95 -0.40
N ASP A 428 37.06 -36.10 -0.83
CA ASP A 428 37.95 -36.40 -1.96
C ASP A 428 39.05 -37.40 -1.59
N SER A 429 39.42 -37.51 -0.30
CA SER A 429 40.20 -38.64 0.22
C SER A 429 39.41 -39.95 0.10
N GLN A 430 38.18 -40.00 0.63
CA GLN A 430 37.30 -41.17 0.53
C GLN A 430 37.03 -41.58 -0.93
N ARG A 431 36.84 -40.61 -1.84
CA ARG A 431 36.67 -40.87 -3.29
C ARG A 431 37.89 -41.53 -3.92
N ARG A 432 39.10 -41.14 -3.56
CA ARG A 432 40.34 -41.79 -4.03
C ARG A 432 40.39 -43.25 -3.57
N THR A 433 40.14 -43.52 -2.29
CA THR A 433 40.07 -44.88 -1.74
C THR A 433 38.99 -45.74 -2.42
N ILE A 434 37.84 -45.16 -2.77
CA ILE A 434 36.77 -45.87 -3.51
C ILE A 434 37.21 -46.20 -4.95
N VAL A 435 37.93 -45.31 -5.63
CA VAL A 435 38.47 -45.58 -6.98
C VAL A 435 39.51 -46.71 -6.95
N GLU A 436 40.45 -46.67 -6.00
CA GLU A 436 41.43 -47.74 -5.79
C GLU A 436 40.75 -49.10 -5.54
N TRP A 437 39.71 -49.14 -4.71
CA TRP A 437 38.90 -50.34 -4.48
C TRP A 437 38.21 -50.85 -5.75
N MET A 438 37.64 -49.96 -6.58
CA MET A 438 37.05 -50.36 -7.86
C MET A 438 38.08 -50.96 -8.82
N GLU A 439 39.33 -50.49 -8.81
CA GLU A 439 40.41 -51.07 -9.63
C GLU A 439 40.92 -52.41 -9.09
N VAL A 440 40.87 -52.64 -7.78
CA VAL A 440 41.08 -53.99 -7.20
C VAL A 440 39.96 -54.94 -7.62
N CYS A 441 38.69 -54.54 -7.48
CA CYS A 441 37.54 -55.36 -7.89
C CYS A 441 37.57 -55.70 -9.38
N LYS A 442 37.91 -54.75 -10.27
CA LYS A 442 38.05 -55.00 -11.71
C LYS A 442 39.15 -56.02 -12.03
N ARG A 443 40.30 -55.94 -11.35
CA ARG A 443 41.40 -56.92 -11.52
C ARG A 443 40.98 -58.33 -11.07
N LEU A 444 40.34 -58.44 -9.91
CA LEU A 444 39.81 -59.72 -9.42
C LEU A 444 38.74 -60.30 -10.35
N GLN A 445 37.86 -59.47 -10.91
CA GLN A 445 36.86 -59.92 -11.87
C GLN A 445 37.51 -60.43 -13.17
N ALA A 446 38.47 -59.70 -13.74
CA ALA A 446 39.20 -60.12 -14.93
C ALA A 446 40.01 -61.41 -14.72
N GLU A 447 40.60 -61.59 -13.53
CA GLU A 447 41.29 -62.83 -13.14
C GLU A 447 40.31 -64.02 -13.04
N ASN A 448 39.09 -63.78 -12.53
CA ASN A 448 38.06 -64.80 -12.41
C ASN A 448 37.41 -65.15 -13.76
N GLU A 449 37.26 -64.18 -14.67
CA GLU A 449 36.86 -64.39 -16.06
C GLU A 449 37.93 -65.15 -16.85
N SER A 450 39.21 -64.83 -16.67
CA SER A 450 40.34 -65.58 -17.23
C SER A 450 40.35 -67.05 -16.77
N LYS A 451 40.20 -67.30 -15.47
CA LYS A 451 40.06 -68.67 -14.91
C LYS A 451 38.83 -69.41 -15.45
N LYS A 452 37.75 -68.69 -15.75
CA LYS A 452 36.54 -69.26 -16.37
C LYS A 452 36.77 -69.62 -17.84
N GLU A 453 37.50 -68.81 -18.60
CA GLU A 453 37.94 -69.17 -19.95
C GLU A 453 38.88 -70.38 -19.94
N GLU A 454 39.86 -70.42 -19.04
CA GLU A 454 40.78 -71.56 -18.89
C GLU A 454 40.01 -72.85 -18.58
N MET A 455 39.07 -72.80 -17.64
CA MET A 455 38.16 -73.92 -17.35
C MET A 455 37.31 -74.33 -18.56
N SER A 456 36.79 -73.37 -19.35
CA SER A 456 36.06 -73.69 -20.59
C SER A 456 36.96 -74.38 -21.62
N ARG A 457 38.21 -73.91 -21.82
CA ARG A 457 39.17 -74.54 -22.74
C ARG A 457 39.56 -75.95 -22.31
N ILE A 458 39.73 -76.18 -21.01
CA ILE A 458 39.93 -77.52 -20.43
C ILE A 458 38.71 -78.41 -20.70
N TRP A 459 37.49 -77.87 -20.53
CA TRP A 459 36.25 -78.61 -20.77
C TRP A 459 36.03 -78.94 -22.26
N GLU A 460 36.37 -78.02 -23.16
CA GLU A 460 36.34 -78.24 -24.62
C GLU A 460 37.39 -79.27 -25.06
N ALA A 461 38.61 -79.23 -24.51
CA ALA A 461 39.65 -80.23 -24.79
C ALA A 461 39.27 -81.63 -24.30
N LEU A 462 38.59 -81.72 -23.14
CA LEU A 462 37.99 -82.98 -22.67
C LEU A 462 36.86 -83.45 -23.57
N ARG A 463 35.99 -82.53 -24.02
CA ARG A 463 34.87 -82.83 -24.94
C ARG A 463 35.34 -83.29 -26.32
N ALA A 464 36.44 -82.73 -26.83
CA ALA A 464 37.06 -83.18 -28.08
C ALA A 464 37.55 -84.62 -27.96
N LYS A 465 38.35 -84.93 -26.92
CA LYS A 465 38.81 -86.31 -26.66
C LYS A 465 37.67 -87.31 -26.45
N ASN A 466 36.53 -86.88 -25.88
CA ASN A 466 35.36 -87.72 -25.69
C ASN A 466 34.44 -87.81 -26.94
N ASN A 467 34.84 -87.21 -28.06
CA ASN A 467 34.25 -87.41 -29.39
C ASN A 467 35.23 -88.15 -30.35
N GLU A 468 36.44 -88.47 -29.89
CA GLU A 468 37.46 -89.26 -30.60
C GLU A 468 37.58 -90.70 -30.05
N MET A 469 36.65 -91.09 -29.17
CA MET A 469 36.43 -92.46 -28.64
C MET A 469 35.02 -92.93 -28.99
#